data_AF-A0A7S4INM5-F1
#
_entry.id   AF-A0A7S4INM5-F1
#
_cell.length_a   1.000
_cell.length_b   1.000
_cell.length_c   1.000
_cell.angle_alpha   90.00
_cell.angle_beta   90.00
_cell.angle_gamma   90.00
#
_symmetry.space_group_name_H-M   'P 1'
#
loop_
_entity.id
_entity.type
_entity.pdbx_description
1 polymer ?
#
loop_
_entity_poly.entity_id
_entity_poly.type
_entity_poly.pdbx_seq_one_letter_code
_entity_poly.pdbx_strand_id
1 'polypeptide(L)'
;VISLTFGGQCSVFHKATGKMICLLNINPGEAIKSIFYNEKADSVITASVYVHDNFGTLSCRSTAVSDIIAGHPEVTKFILESETLEWPGYVEFDDENHKILTYSHATKIYKVWE
;
A
#
# COMPACT_ATOMS: atom_id res chain seq x y z
N VAL A 1 -9.98 8.23 8.95
CA VAL A 1 -8.63 8.85 8.98
C VAL A 1 -7.63 7.72 8.99
N ILE A 2 -6.61 7.77 8.15
CA ILE A 2 -5.53 6.79 8.14
C ILE A 2 -4.28 7.50 8.64
N SER A 3 -3.53 6.85 9.54
CA SER A 3 -2.29 7.36 10.10
C SER A 3 -1.18 6.37 9.81
N LEU A 4 -0.10 6.84 9.17
CA LEU A 4 1.11 6.06 8.93
C LEU A 4 2.25 6.62 9.78
N THR A 5 2.84 5.77 10.61
CA THR A 5 4.01 6.13 11.42
C THR A 5 5.30 5.99 10.60
N PHE A 6 6.37 6.66 11.03
CA PHE A 6 7.70 6.51 10.43
C PHE A 6 8.20 5.05 10.44
N GLY A 7 7.82 4.28 11.48
CA GLY A 7 8.14 2.85 11.60
C GLY A 7 7.34 1.94 10.65
N GLY A 8 6.36 2.48 9.91
CA GLY A 8 5.56 1.75 8.95
C GLY A 8 4.33 1.05 9.54
N GLN A 9 3.96 1.35 10.79
CA GLN A 9 2.67 0.96 11.35
C GLN A 9 1.58 1.90 10.82
N CYS A 10 0.52 1.33 10.26
CA CYS A 10 -0.59 2.03 9.63
C CYS A 10 -1.91 1.69 10.31
N SER A 11 -2.58 2.70 10.85
CA SER A 11 -3.80 2.56 11.65
C SER A 11 -4.94 3.35 11.05
N VAL A 12 -6.15 2.79 11.11
CA VAL A 12 -7.38 3.43 10.63
C VAL A 12 -8.25 3.83 11.81
N PHE A 13 -8.77 5.05 11.78
CA PHE A 13 -9.60 5.63 12.82
C PHE A 13 -10.90 6.19 12.26
N HIS A 14 -11.99 6.00 12.99
CA HIS A 14 -13.26 6.65 12.72
C HIS A 14 -13.13 8.15 12.99
N LYS A 15 -13.39 8.98 11.96
CA LYS A 15 -13.08 10.42 12.00
C LYS A 15 -13.79 11.17 13.13
N ALA A 16 -15.07 10.87 13.38
CA ALA A 16 -15.87 11.62 14.35
C ALA A 16 -15.63 11.19 15.81
N THR A 17 -15.24 9.92 16.03
CA THR A 17 -15.14 9.36 17.39
C THR A 17 -13.69 9.14 17.82
N GLY A 18 -12.73 9.21 16.90
CA GLY A 18 -11.32 8.89 17.16
C GLY A 18 -11.06 7.42 17.48
N LYS A 19 -12.08 6.56 17.47
CA LYS A 19 -11.91 5.14 17.76
C LYS A 19 -11.15 4.46 16.62
N MET A 20 -10.15 3.66 16.98
CA MET A 20 -9.44 2.81 16.02
C MET A 20 -10.40 1.76 15.47
N ILE A 21 -10.36 1.57 14.16
CA ILE A 21 -11.13 0.56 13.42
C ILE A 21 -10.25 -0.69 13.28
N CYS A 22 -9.10 -0.55 12.62
CA CYS A 22 -8.18 -1.65 12.36
C CYS A 22 -6.75 -1.15 12.08
N LEU A 23 -5.80 -2.08 11.98
CA LEU A 23 -4.46 -1.86 11.44
C LEU A 23 -4.43 -2.35 9.98
N LEU A 24 -3.77 -1.62 9.08
CA LEU A 24 -3.59 -2.06 7.69
C LEU A 24 -2.38 -2.99 7.51
N ASN A 25 -1.48 -3.07 8.48
CA ASN A 25 -0.44 -4.10 8.53
C ASN A 25 -1.10 -5.44 8.85
N ILE A 26 -1.13 -6.36 7.89
CA ILE A 26 -1.80 -7.67 8.06
C ILE A 26 -0.82 -8.81 8.27
N ASN A 27 0.46 -8.61 7.96
CA ASN A 27 1.50 -9.62 8.09
C ASN A 27 2.53 -9.28 9.19
N PRO A 28 3.05 -10.28 9.93
CA PRO A 28 4.17 -10.08 10.84
C PRO A 28 5.42 -9.53 10.13
N GLY A 29 6.06 -8.52 10.71
CA GLY A 29 7.25 -7.89 10.15
C GLY A 29 6.98 -7.03 8.91
N GLU A 30 5.72 -6.70 8.62
CA GLU A 30 5.34 -5.77 7.56
C GLU A 30 5.54 -4.32 7.99
N ALA A 31 6.23 -3.53 7.17
CA ALA A 31 6.31 -2.08 7.29
C ALA A 31 5.73 -1.42 6.04
N ILE A 32 4.61 -0.70 6.20
CA ILE A 32 4.00 0.10 5.14
C ILE A 32 4.86 1.36 4.94
N LYS A 33 5.24 1.66 3.69
CA LYS A 33 6.06 2.81 3.32
C LYS A 33 5.27 3.92 2.65
N SER A 34 4.17 3.57 2.00
CA SER A 34 3.26 4.54 1.40
C SER A 34 1.82 4.02 1.42
N ILE A 35 0.88 4.96 1.46
CA ILE A 35 -0.55 4.72 1.32
C ILE A 35 -1.11 5.65 0.24
N PHE A 36 -2.06 5.15 -0.53
CA PHE A 36 -2.73 5.93 -1.56
C PHE A 36 -4.22 5.60 -1.57
N TYR A 37 -5.08 6.60 -1.74
CA TYR A 37 -6.51 6.39 -1.93
C TYR A 37 -6.82 6.37 -3.42
N ASN A 38 -7.28 5.23 -3.91
CA ASN A 38 -7.73 5.06 -5.28
C ASN A 38 -9.24 5.32 -5.36
N GLU A 39 -9.61 6.54 -5.73
CA GLU A 39 -11.01 6.97 -5.86
C GLU A 39 -11.80 6.11 -6.87
N LYS A 40 -11.17 5.72 -7.98
CA LYS A 40 -11.81 4.94 -9.06
C LYS A 40 -12.27 3.56 -8.60
N ALA A 41 -11.53 2.94 -7.68
CA ALA A 41 -11.84 1.61 -7.14
C ALA A 41 -12.41 1.65 -5.72
N ASP A 42 -12.61 2.85 -5.16
CA ASP A 42 -12.93 3.09 -3.74
C ASP A 42 -12.10 2.20 -2.80
N SER A 43 -10.78 2.24 -2.97
CA SER A 43 -9.85 1.37 -2.26
C SER A 43 -8.63 2.12 -1.75
N VAL A 44 -7.98 1.57 -0.74
CA VAL A 44 -6.69 2.04 -0.24
C VAL A 44 -5.62 1.10 -0.75
N ILE A 45 -4.64 1.67 -1.43
CA ILE A 45 -3.43 0.98 -1.82
C ILE A 45 -2.38 1.15 -0.73
N THR A 46 -1.74 0.05 -0.35
CA THR A 46 -0.59 0.02 0.57
C THR A 46 0.64 -0.46 -0.19
N ALA A 47 1.75 0.25 -0.04
CA ALA A 47 3.06 -0.20 -0.51
C ALA A 47 3.89 -0.62 0.70
N SER A 48 4.17 -1.92 0.80
CA SER A 48 4.78 -2.56 1.97
C SER A 48 6.14 -3.16 1.63
N VAL A 49 7.02 -3.18 2.63
CA VAL A 49 8.26 -3.98 2.65
C VAL A 49 8.23 -4.89 3.86
N TYR A 50 9.05 -5.95 3.86
CA TYR A 50 8.99 -6.97 4.91
C TYR A 50 10.34 -7.19 5.58
N VAL A 51 10.33 -7.60 6.86
CA VAL A 51 11.59 -7.93 7.57
C VAL A 51 12.28 -9.14 6.95
N HIS A 52 11.51 -10.13 6.46
CA HIS A 52 12.06 -11.42 6.02
C HIS A 52 12.92 -11.34 4.76
N ASP A 53 12.73 -10.32 3.93
CA ASP A 53 13.56 -10.02 2.75
C ASP A 53 14.47 -8.80 2.99
N ASN A 54 14.75 -8.49 4.26
CA ASN A 54 15.57 -7.34 4.68
C ASN A 54 15.06 -6.02 4.10
N PHE A 55 13.73 -5.88 3.99
CA PHE A 55 13.03 -4.73 3.42
C PHE A 55 13.40 -4.43 1.96
N GLY A 56 13.85 -5.45 1.23
CA GLY A 56 14.38 -5.30 -0.13
C GLY A 56 13.31 -5.07 -1.19
N THR A 57 12.15 -5.72 -1.06
CA THR A 57 11.11 -5.76 -2.10
C THR A 57 9.86 -4.99 -1.67
N LEU A 58 9.38 -4.12 -2.57
CA LEU A 58 8.08 -3.47 -2.44
C LEU A 58 6.96 -4.39 -2.94
N SER A 59 5.94 -4.58 -2.12
CA SER A 59 4.71 -5.28 -2.44
C SER A 59 3.54 -4.30 -2.33
N CYS A 60 2.71 -4.24 -3.37
CA CYS A 60 1.54 -3.38 -3.37
C CYS A 60 0.26 -4.20 -3.23
N ARG A 61 -0.68 -3.72 -2.42
CA ARG A 61 -2.00 -4.33 -2.26
C ARG A 61 -3.09 -3.28 -2.26
N SER A 62 -4.24 -3.62 -2.82
CA SER A 62 -5.45 -2.81 -2.84
C SER A 62 -6.51 -3.45 -1.93
N THR A 63 -6.96 -2.70 -0.92
CA THR A 63 -8.01 -3.12 0.03
C THR A 63 -9.20 -2.17 -0.10
N ALA A 64 -10.41 -2.70 -0.30
CA ALA A 64 -11.60 -1.86 -0.45
C ALA A 64 -11.88 -1.07 0.83
N VAL A 65 -12.38 0.16 0.69
CA VAL A 65 -12.72 1.00 1.85
C VAL A 65 -13.83 0.36 2.69
N SER A 66 -14.77 -0.33 2.06
CA SER A 66 -15.82 -1.09 2.75
C SER A 66 -15.26 -2.15 3.69
N ASP A 67 -14.25 -2.91 3.25
CA ASP A 67 -13.63 -3.97 4.03
C ASP A 67 -12.81 -3.37 5.18
N ILE A 68 -12.09 -2.27 4.93
CA ILE A 68 -11.38 -1.53 5.98
C ILE A 68 -12.34 -1.03 7.07
N ILE A 69 -13.46 -0.42 6.68
CA ILE A 69 -14.47 0.10 7.63
C ILE A 69 -15.11 -1.03 8.42
N ALA A 70 -15.31 -2.19 7.79
CA ALA A 70 -15.81 -3.40 8.45
C ALA A 70 -14.77 -4.06 9.38
N GLY A 71 -13.52 -3.60 9.36
CA GLY A 71 -12.44 -4.16 10.18
C GLY A 71 -11.76 -5.39 9.60
N HIS A 72 -11.87 -5.58 8.27
CA HIS A 72 -11.34 -6.73 7.52
C HIS A 72 -10.22 -6.31 6.53
N PRO A 73 -9.11 -5.70 7.00
CA PRO A 73 -8.02 -5.26 6.13
C PRO A 73 -7.31 -6.40 5.38
N GLU A 74 -7.46 -7.65 5.85
CA GLU A 74 -6.93 -8.86 5.25
C GLU A 74 -7.62 -9.23 3.93
N VAL A 75 -8.84 -8.73 3.69
CA VAL A 75 -9.55 -8.92 2.43
C VAL A 75 -8.96 -7.94 1.41
N THR A 76 -7.87 -8.36 0.79
CA THR A 76 -7.05 -7.50 -0.08
C THR A 76 -6.65 -8.24 -1.34
N LYS A 77 -6.32 -7.47 -2.39
CA LYS A 77 -5.82 -7.99 -3.65
C LYS A 77 -4.40 -7.48 -3.88
N PHE A 78 -3.46 -8.38 -4.14
CA PHE A 78 -2.13 -7.98 -4.60
C PHE A 78 -2.23 -7.32 -5.97
N ILE A 79 -1.46 -6.26 -6.15
CA ILE A 79 -1.36 -5.53 -7.41
C ILE A 79 0.11 -5.40 -7.78
N LEU A 80 0.40 -5.19 -9.06
CA LEU A 80 1.77 -5.13 -9.56
C LEU A 80 2.54 -6.43 -9.30
N GLU A 81 1.85 -7.58 -9.23
CA GLU A 81 2.45 -8.89 -8.94
C GLU A 81 3.53 -9.30 -9.97
N SER A 82 3.45 -8.76 -11.19
CA SER A 82 4.47 -8.97 -12.21
C SER A 82 5.74 -8.16 -11.99
N GLU A 83 5.73 -7.19 -11.06
CA GLU A 83 6.85 -6.33 -10.75
C GLU A 83 7.59 -6.80 -9.51
N THR A 84 8.91 -6.95 -9.65
CA THR A 84 9.82 -7.05 -8.52
C THR A 84 10.49 -5.70 -8.35
N LEU A 85 9.91 -4.88 -7.46
CA LEU A 85 10.38 -3.53 -7.17
C LEU A 85 11.36 -3.59 -5.98
N GLU A 86 12.60 -3.96 -6.29
CA GLU A 86 13.70 -3.90 -5.34
C GLU A 86 14.34 -2.52 -5.35
N TRP A 87 14.76 -2.02 -4.18
CA TRP A 87 15.53 -0.77 -4.10
C TRP A 87 16.78 -0.82 -5.01
N PRO A 88 17.10 0.23 -5.79
CA PRO A 88 16.49 1.58 -5.84
C PRO A 88 15.31 1.72 -6.85
N GLY A 89 14.60 0.64 -7.16
CA GLY A 89 13.29 0.66 -7.81
C GLY A 89 12.22 1.27 -6.90
N TYR A 90 11.14 1.76 -7.51
CA TYR A 90 10.09 2.49 -6.77
C TYR A 90 8.72 2.39 -7.44
N VAL A 91 7.71 2.76 -6.66
CA VAL A 91 6.33 2.99 -7.09
C VAL A 91 5.94 4.42 -6.71
N GLU A 92 5.31 5.12 -7.64
CA GLU A 92 4.77 6.46 -7.44
C GLU A 92 3.29 6.44 -7.84
N PHE A 93 2.46 7.07 -7.03
CA PHE A 93 1.03 7.18 -7.26
C PHE A 93 0.73 8.62 -7.66
N ASP A 94 0.20 8.79 -8.85
CA ASP A 94 -0.22 10.08 -9.41
C ASP A 94 -1.72 10.24 -9.16
N ASP A 95 -2.06 11.09 -8.19
CA ASP A 95 -3.43 11.42 -7.80
C ASP A 95 -4.17 12.24 -8.84
N GLU A 96 -3.50 13.17 -9.51
CA GLU A 96 -4.11 14.03 -10.54
C GLU A 96 -4.50 13.25 -11.80
N ASN A 97 -3.64 12.32 -12.23
CA ASN A 97 -3.86 11.54 -13.46
C ASN A 97 -4.45 10.15 -13.20
N HIS A 98 -4.62 9.77 -11.92
CA HIS A 98 -5.06 8.45 -11.49
C HIS A 98 -4.22 7.32 -12.09
N LYS A 99 -2.89 7.47 -12.08
CA LYS A 99 -1.94 6.49 -12.61
C LYS A 99 -0.98 6.01 -11.54
N ILE A 100 -0.39 4.86 -11.81
CA ILE A 100 0.76 4.37 -11.05
C ILE A 100 1.96 4.34 -11.99
N LEU A 101 3.09 4.87 -11.54
CA LEU A 101 4.37 4.75 -12.23
C LEU A 101 5.26 3.81 -11.43
N THR A 102 5.81 2.79 -12.08
CA THR A 102 6.78 1.89 -11.45
C THR A 102 8.10 1.92 -12.20
N TYR A 103 9.20 1.94 -11.47
CA TYR A 103 10.54 1.75 -12.02
C TYR A 103 11.17 0.48 -11.45
N SER A 104 11.53 -0.46 -12.32
CA SER A 104 12.22 -1.70 -11.94
C SER A 104 13.73 -1.51 -12.06
N HIS A 105 14.47 -1.64 -10.94
CA HIS A 105 15.92 -1.54 -10.99
C HIS A 105 16.58 -2.69 -11.76
N ALA A 106 16.03 -3.90 -11.69
CA ALA A 106 16.58 -5.06 -12.37
C ALA A 106 16.51 -4.93 -13.90
N THR A 107 15.36 -4.48 -14.42
CA THR A 107 15.12 -4.39 -15.87
C THR A 107 15.41 -3.01 -16.46
N LYS A 108 15.55 -1.98 -15.62
CA LYS A 108 15.67 -0.55 -16.02
C LYS A 108 14.45 -0.04 -16.81
N ILE A 109 13.28 -0.64 -16.60
CA ILE A 109 12.04 -0.29 -17.31
C ILE A 109 11.11 0.53 -16.41
N TYR A 110 10.50 1.57 -17.00
CA TYR A 110 9.36 2.28 -16.44
C TYR A 110 8.06 1.68 -17.00
N LYS A 111 7.05 1.49 -16.15
CA LYS A 111 5.71 1.07 -16.55
C LYS A 111 4.67 2.00 -15.93
N VAL A 112 3.63 2.27 -16.71
CA VAL A 112 2.48 3.08 -16.28
C VAL A 112 1.27 2.15 -16.18
N TRP A 113 0.53 2.26 -15.08
CA TRP A 113 -0.65 1.44 -14.77
C TRP A 113 -1.90 2.30 -14.61
N GLU A 114 -3.06 1.66 -14.77
CA GLU A 114 -4.42 2.23 -14.80
C GLU A 114 -5.24 1.99 -13.53
#